data_AF-A0A813H1J5-F1
#
_entry.id   AF-A0A813H1J5-F1
#
_cell.length_a   1.000
_cell.length_b   1.000
_cell.length_c   1.000
_cell.angle_alpha   90.00
_cell.angle_beta   90.00
_cell.angle_gamma   90.00
#
_symmetry.space_group_name_H-M   'P 1'
#
loop_
_entity.id
_entity.type
_entity.pdbx_description
1 polymer ?
#
loop_
_entity_poly.entity_id
_entity_poly.type
_entity_poly.pdbx_seq_one_letter_code
_entity_poly.pdbx_strand_id
1 'polypeptide(L)'
;LWMARDSRVPQQLCAAVTEAVDSALRSSAAGLAEEIRRRAGPGIDEAEVGQRCSNLLTRLLEQSSVRSQRFEALTLGYLLRVPDGTLGDGLAVRPGELMAPLRTLAEAEAAGLLGSDEQASE
;
A
#
# COMPACT_ATOMS: atom_id res chain seq x y z
N LEU A 1 6.30 -15.59 18.53
CA LEU A 1 6.70 -14.19 18.30
C LEU A 1 6.02 -13.70 17.01
N TRP A 2 4.69 -13.66 17.00
CA TRP A 2 3.96 -13.06 15.88
C TRP A 2 3.97 -11.57 16.12
N MET A 3 4.84 -10.91 15.37
CA MET A 3 5.04 -9.47 15.37
C MET A 3 3.69 -8.77 15.24
N ALA A 4 3.51 -7.69 16.00
CA ALA A 4 2.52 -6.68 15.70
C ALA A 4 2.51 -6.50 14.18
N ARG A 5 1.43 -6.92 13.51
CA ARG A 5 1.26 -6.70 12.07
C ARG A 5 1.44 -5.21 11.89
N ASP A 6 2.59 -4.85 11.32
CA ASP A 6 3.10 -3.51 11.33
C ASP A 6 2.03 -2.68 10.65
N SER A 7 1.29 -1.88 11.42
CA SER A 7 0.21 -1.02 10.95
C SER A 7 0.73 0.09 10.04
N ARG A 8 1.96 -0.05 9.55
CA ARG A 8 2.69 0.73 8.59
C ARG A 8 2.57 0.14 7.17
N VAL A 9 2.28 -1.16 7.00
CA VAL A 9 2.25 -1.79 5.67
C VAL A 9 1.18 -1.17 4.74
N PRO A 10 -0.08 -0.94 5.18
CA PRO A 10 -1.09 -0.28 4.33
C PRO A 10 -0.72 1.17 3.96
N GLN A 11 -0.18 1.92 4.92
CA GLN A 11 0.24 3.31 4.76
C GLN A 11 1.43 3.41 3.82
N GLN A 12 2.40 2.50 3.96
CA GLN A 12 3.54 2.38 3.05
C GLN A 12 3.09 2.05 1.63
N LEU A 13 2.08 1.20 1.45
CA LEU A 13 1.51 0.93 0.13
C LEU A 13 0.87 2.20 -0.46
N CYS A 14 0.04 2.91 0.31
CA CYS A 14 -0.58 4.16 -0.14
C CYS A 14 0.47 5.21 -0.53
N ALA A 15 1.53 5.35 0.28
CA ALA A 15 2.64 6.24 0.02
C ALA A 15 3.40 5.84 -1.26
N ALA A 16 3.72 4.56 -1.43
CA ALA A 16 4.44 4.05 -2.60
C ALA A 16 3.64 4.25 -3.90
N VAL A 17 2.32 4.02 -3.87
CA VAL A 17 1.45 4.27 -5.04
C VAL A 17 1.41 5.77 -5.37
N THR A 18 1.29 6.63 -4.35
CA THR A 18 1.30 8.09 -4.53
C THR A 18 2.61 8.56 -5.15
N GLU A 19 3.74 8.09 -4.61
CA GLU A 19 5.08 8.42 -5.11
C GLU A 19 5.29 7.93 -6.56
N ALA A 20 4.80 6.73 -6.89
CA ALA A 20 4.85 6.22 -8.26
C ALA A 20 4.08 7.11 -9.25
N VAL A 21 2.91 7.60 -8.86
CA VAL A 21 2.11 8.53 -9.68
C VAL A 21 2.84 9.87 -9.85
N ASP A 22 3.37 10.43 -8.77
CA ASP A 22 4.10 11.70 -8.83
C ASP A 22 5.40 11.58 -9.66
N SER A 23 6.08 10.44 -9.58
CA SER A 23 7.23 10.11 -10.44
C SER A 23 6.84 10.04 -11.93
N ALA A 24 5.71 9.40 -12.24
CA ALA A 24 5.19 9.34 -13.60
C ALA A 24 4.82 10.73 -14.15
N LEU A 25 4.26 11.62 -13.31
CA LEU A 25 3.99 13.01 -13.68
C LEU A 25 5.28 13.78 -14.01
N ARG A 26 6.32 13.65 -13.17
CA ARG A 26 7.63 14.28 -13.41
C ARG A 26 8.25 13.81 -14.73
N SER A 27 8.23 12.50 -14.98
CA SER A 27 8.74 11.93 -16.23
C SER A 27 7.95 12.41 -17.44
N SER A 28 6.63 12.50 -17.33
CA SER A 28 5.76 12.96 -18.42
C SER A 28 5.99 14.44 -18.74
N ALA A 29 6.17 15.30 -17.73
CA ALA A 29 6.47 16.71 -17.92
C ALA A 29 7.85 16.93 -18.56
N ALA A 30 8.85 16.14 -18.17
CA ALA A 30 10.17 16.16 -18.81
C ALA A 30 10.10 15.70 -20.27
N GLY A 31 9.39 14.61 -20.56
CA GLY A 31 9.17 14.11 -21.92
C GLY A 31 8.42 15.12 -22.80
N LEU A 32 7.44 15.83 -22.25
CA LEU A 32 6.73 16.90 -22.96
C LEU A 32 7.65 18.06 -23.32
N ALA A 33 8.48 18.52 -22.38
CA ALA A 33 9.43 19.60 -22.64
C ALA A 33 10.37 19.23 -23.79
N GLU A 34 10.88 18.00 -23.79
CA GLU A 34 11.75 17.48 -24.83
C GLU A 34 11.04 17.38 -26.18
N GLU A 35 9.80 16.91 -26.20
CA GLU A 35 8.99 16.83 -27.42
C GLU A 35 8.74 18.21 -28.03
N ILE A 36 8.48 19.22 -27.19
CA ILE A 36 8.28 20.60 -27.64
C ILE A 36 9.56 21.14 -28.27
N ARG A 37 10.72 20.99 -27.60
CA ARG A 37 12.01 21.42 -28.16
C ARG A 37 12.30 20.78 -29.51
N ARG A 38 12.05 19.47 -29.62
CA ARG A 38 12.26 18.72 -30.86
C ARG A 38 11.40 19.21 -32.02
N ARG A 39 10.19 19.71 -31.75
CA ARG A 39 9.23 20.12 -32.79
C ARG A 39 9.14 21.62 -33.06
N ALA A 40 9.54 22.47 -32.12
CA ALA A 40 9.29 23.91 -32.19
C ALA A 40 10.11 24.65 -33.27
N GLY A 41 11.15 24.01 -33.83
CA GLY A 41 11.98 24.59 -34.87
C GLY A 41 12.91 25.71 -34.37
N PRO A 42 13.61 26.40 -35.28
CA PRO A 42 14.54 27.47 -34.91
C PRO A 42 13.81 28.68 -34.34
N GLY A 43 14.32 29.25 -33.24
CA GLY A 43 13.77 30.44 -32.59
C GLY A 43 12.92 30.17 -31.35
N ILE A 44 12.77 28.92 -30.93
CA ILE A 44 12.13 28.59 -29.65
C ILE A 44 13.01 29.04 -28.47
N ASP A 45 12.40 29.67 -27.48
CA ASP A 45 13.05 29.95 -26.20
C ASP A 45 12.99 28.69 -25.31
N GLU A 46 14.11 27.96 -25.22
CA GLU A 46 14.21 26.76 -24.40
C GLU A 46 13.98 27.02 -22.90
N ALA A 47 14.36 28.21 -22.42
CA ALA A 47 14.16 28.60 -21.03
C ALA A 47 12.66 28.83 -20.76
N GLU A 48 11.94 29.48 -21.69
CA GLU A 48 10.50 29.62 -21.57
C GLU A 48 9.81 28.24 -21.59
N VAL A 49 10.16 27.35 -22.51
CA VAL A 49 9.58 25.99 -22.56
C VAL A 49 9.81 25.23 -21.26
N GLY A 50 11.03 25.29 -20.73
CA GLY A 50 11.39 24.68 -19.44
C GLY A 50 10.54 25.25 -18.30
N GLN A 51 10.40 26.58 -18.23
CA GLN A 51 9.61 27.25 -17.20
C GLN A 51 8.13 26.88 -17.29
N ARG A 52 7.55 26.85 -18.50
CA ARG A 52 6.13 26.49 -18.71
C ARG A 52 5.85 25.06 -18.31
N CYS A 53 6.73 24.11 -18.69
CA CYS A 53 6.60 22.71 -18.29
C CYS A 53 6.77 22.53 -16.77
N SER A 54 7.67 23.29 -16.15
CA SER A 54 7.85 23.28 -14.69
C SER A 54 6.61 23.79 -13.97
N ASN A 55 6.02 24.90 -14.44
CA ASN A 55 4.77 25.43 -13.89
C ASN A 55 3.60 24.46 -14.04
N LEU A 56 3.50 23.76 -15.18
CA LEU A 56 2.51 22.72 -15.40
C LEU A 56 2.70 21.56 -14.41
N LEU A 57 3.93 21.07 -14.24
CA LEU A 57 4.25 20.01 -13.29
C LEU A 57 3.86 20.40 -11.86
N THR A 58 4.19 21.63 -11.42
CA THR A 58 3.80 22.13 -10.09
C THR A 58 2.29 22.04 -9.89
N ARG A 59 1.49 22.53 -10.85
CA ARG A 59 0.02 22.47 -10.78
C ARG A 59 -0.49 21.03 -10.74
N LEU A 60 0.10 20.13 -11.52
CA LEU A 60 -0.28 18.73 -11.53
C LEU A 60 0.03 18.04 -10.19
N LEU A 61 1.16 18.36 -9.56
CA LEU A 61 1.53 17.84 -8.24
C LEU A 61 0.63 18.41 -7.13
N GLU A 62 0.27 19.69 -7.18
CA GLU A 62 -0.69 20.29 -6.25
C GLU A 62 -2.05 19.59 -6.33
N GLN A 63 -2.55 19.35 -7.54
CA GLN A 63 -3.79 18.59 -7.75
C GLN A 63 -3.65 17.12 -7.36
N SER A 64 -2.49 16.51 -7.63
CA SER A 64 -2.17 15.14 -7.24
C SER A 64 -2.25 14.99 -5.73
N SER A 65 -1.69 15.92 -4.95
CA SER A 65 -1.72 15.92 -3.48
C SER A 65 -3.13 15.79 -2.91
N VAL A 66 -4.09 16.59 -3.41
CA VAL A 66 -5.50 16.52 -2.98
C VAL A 66 -6.11 15.16 -3.32
N ARG A 67 -5.80 14.62 -4.52
CA ARG A 67 -6.28 13.29 -4.94
C ARG A 67 -5.66 12.17 -4.10
N SER A 68 -4.37 12.26 -3.78
CA SER A 68 -3.64 11.28 -2.98
C SER A 68 -4.16 11.21 -1.56
N GLN A 69 -4.48 12.35 -0.94
CA GLN A 69 -5.14 12.39 0.37
C GLN A 69 -6.49 11.66 0.37
N ARG A 70 -7.31 11.89 -0.67
CA ARG A 70 -8.60 11.20 -0.83
C ARG A 70 -8.41 9.70 -1.07
N PHE A 71 -7.44 9.33 -1.89
CA PHE A 71 -7.09 7.93 -2.16
C PHE A 71 -6.66 7.22 -0.88
N GLU A 72 -5.78 7.82 -0.08
CA GLU A 72 -5.33 7.27 1.19
C GLU A 72 -6.50 7.10 2.16
N ALA A 73 -7.33 8.13 2.32
CA ALA A 73 -8.51 8.09 3.19
C ALA A 73 -9.48 6.96 2.79
N LEU A 74 -9.74 6.77 1.50
CA LEU A 74 -10.59 5.70 1.00
C LEU A 74 -9.96 4.32 1.20
N THR A 75 -8.68 4.19 0.87
CA THR A 75 -7.98 2.90 0.90
C THR A 75 -7.82 2.41 2.32
N LEU A 76 -7.37 3.27 3.24
CA LEU A 76 -7.20 2.91 4.65
C LEU A 76 -8.54 2.83 5.39
N GLY A 77 -9.51 3.67 5.03
CA GLY A 77 -10.80 3.72 5.70
C GLY A 77 -11.74 2.58 5.34
N TYR A 78 -11.66 2.07 4.11
CA TYR A 78 -12.66 1.13 3.57
C TYR A 78 -12.05 -0.12 2.93
N LEU A 79 -10.99 -0.01 2.13
CA LEU A 79 -10.47 -1.15 1.36
C LEU A 79 -9.59 -2.07 2.21
N LEU A 80 -8.69 -1.48 3.00
CA LEU A 80 -7.71 -2.20 3.80
C LEU A 80 -8.10 -2.26 5.29
N ARG A 81 -9.25 -1.68 5.65
CA ARG A 81 -9.80 -1.79 6.99
C ARG A 81 -10.35 -3.19 7.20
N VAL A 82 -9.89 -3.85 8.26
CA VAL A 82 -10.50 -5.11 8.71
C VAL A 82 -11.92 -4.80 9.21
N PRO A 83 -12.97 -5.46 8.67
CA PRO A 83 -14.33 -5.19 9.11
C PRO A 83 -14.49 -5.63 10.57
N ASP A 84 -14.92 -4.71 11.43
CA ASP A 84 -15.08 -4.95 12.87
C ASP A 84 -16.13 -6.05 13.18
N GLY A 85 -17.02 -6.38 12.22
CA GLY A 85 -18.10 -7.35 12.39
C GLY A 85 -17.88 -8.76 11.82
N THR A 86 -16.71 -9.08 11.25
CA THR A 86 -16.51 -10.36 10.52
C THR A 86 -15.58 -11.38 11.18
N LEU A 87 -15.23 -11.17 12.43
CA LEU A 87 -14.82 -12.29 13.29
C LEU A 87 -16.05 -12.88 13.98
N GLY A 88 -17.00 -13.30 13.14
CA GLY A 88 -18.17 -14.11 13.47
C GLY A 88 -19.08 -13.62 14.60
N ASP A 89 -20.30 -13.21 14.26
CA ASP A 89 -21.47 -13.29 15.16
C ASP A 89 -21.73 -14.72 15.70
N GLY A 90 -20.95 -15.72 15.27
CA GLY A 90 -20.96 -17.10 15.78
C GLY A 90 -19.81 -17.49 16.71
N LEU A 91 -18.80 -16.62 16.91
CA LEU A 91 -17.70 -16.89 17.85
C LEU A 91 -17.60 -15.71 18.82
N ALA A 92 -18.07 -15.92 20.06
CA ALA A 92 -17.90 -14.99 21.18
C ALA A 92 -16.44 -14.94 21.66
N VAL A 93 -15.49 -14.90 20.74
CA VAL A 93 -14.06 -14.92 21.01
C VAL A 93 -13.43 -13.79 20.23
N ARG A 94 -12.88 -12.82 20.96
CA ARG A 94 -12.13 -11.72 20.32
C ARG A 94 -10.91 -12.32 19.63
N PRO A 95 -10.43 -11.77 18.50
CA PRO A 95 -9.23 -12.27 17.82
C PRO A 95 -8.00 -12.34 18.75
N GLY A 96 -7.92 -11.47 19.76
CA GLY A 96 -6.87 -11.53 20.79
C GLY A 96 -6.97 -12.72 21.74
N GLU A 97 -8.17 -13.30 21.92
CA GLU A 97 -8.45 -14.46 22.76
C GLU A 97 -8.17 -15.79 22.04
N LEU A 98 -8.18 -15.80 20.71
CA LEU A 98 -7.78 -16.96 19.89
C LEU A 98 -6.26 -17.20 19.87
N MET A 99 -5.46 -16.20 20.24
CA MET A 99 -4.00 -16.29 20.21
C MET A 99 -3.44 -17.23 21.28
N ALA A 100 -4.07 -17.31 22.46
CA ALA A 100 -3.60 -18.19 23.53
C ALA A 100 -3.81 -19.68 23.21
N PRO A 101 -5.01 -20.13 22.78
CA PRO A 101 -5.26 -21.52 22.38
C PRO A 101 -4.40 -21.99 21.20
N LEU A 102 -4.16 -21.11 20.21
CA LEU A 102 -3.33 -21.45 19.04
C LEU A 102 -1.85 -21.60 19.40
N ARG A 103 -1.39 -20.86 20.41
CA ARG A 103 -0.02 -20.95 20.89
C ARG A 103 0.21 -22.24 21.67
N THR A 104 -0.74 -22.64 22.51
CA THR A 104 -0.71 -23.94 23.19
C THR A 104 -0.81 -25.10 22.20
N LEU A 105 -1.61 -24.99 21.13
CA LEU A 105 -1.65 -26.00 20.05
C LEU A 105 -0.31 -26.13 19.32
N ALA A 106 0.30 -25.02 18.92
CA ALA A 106 1.60 -25.03 18.24
C ALA A 106 2.73 -25.54 19.15
N GLU A 107 2.70 -25.21 20.45
CA GLU A 107 3.66 -25.71 21.43
C GLU A 107 3.44 -27.21 21.71
N ALA A 108 2.20 -27.69 21.74
CA ALA A 108 1.89 -29.13 21.88
C ALA A 108 2.29 -29.94 20.64
N GLU A 109 2.12 -29.38 19.44
CA GLU A 109 2.56 -29.99 18.18
C GLU A 109 4.08 -30.05 18.10
N ALA A 110 4.78 -28.96 18.46
CA ALA A 110 6.24 -28.93 18.54
C ALA A 110 6.81 -29.85 19.63
N ALA A 111 6.05 -30.12 20.70
CA ALA A 111 6.41 -31.08 21.75
C ALA A 111 6.06 -32.54 21.40
N GLY A 112 5.50 -32.81 20.21
CA GLY A 112 5.13 -34.16 19.78
C GLY A 112 3.95 -34.77 20.53
N LEU A 113 3.15 -33.95 21.24
CA LEU A 113 2.04 -34.41 22.08
C LEU A 113 0.74 -34.64 21.29
N LEU A 114 0.72 -34.29 20.00
CA LEU A 114 -0.48 -34.34 19.14
C LEU A 114 -0.46 -35.44 18.08
N GLY A 115 0.47 -36.41 18.16
CA GLY A 115 0.44 -37.53 17.23
C GLY A 115 1.35 -38.70 17.59
N SER A 116 0.76 -39.73 18.18
CA SER A 116 0.88 -41.11 17.69
C SER A 116 -0.05 -42.04 18.48
N ASP A 117 -1.36 -41.91 18.29
CA ASP A 117 -2.35 -42.96 18.61
C ASP A 117 -2.69 -43.77 17.33
N GLU A 118 -1.65 -44.10 16.57
CA GLU A 118 -1.76 -44.98 15.41
C GLU A 118 -0.70 -46.08 15.51
N GLN A 119 -0.94 -47.05 16.43
CA GLN A 119 -0.54 -48.45 16.29
C GLN A 119 -1.12 -49.29 17.44
N ALA A 120 -2.37 -49.73 17.27
CA ALA A 120 -2.90 -50.88 17.97
C ALA A 120 -3.83 -51.66 17.02
N SER A 121 -3.27 -52.67 16.37
CA SER A 121 -3.89 -53.99 16.04
C SER A 121 -3.27 -54.55 14.77
N GLU A 122 -2.27 -55.43 14.91
CA GLU A 122 -2.37 -56.88 14.66
C GLU A 122 -1.06 -57.59 14.97
#